data_AF-X1CJY5-F1
#
_entry.id   AF-X1CJY5-F1
#
_cell.length_a   1.000
_cell.length_b   1.000
_cell.length_c   1.000
_cell.angle_alpha   90.00
_cell.angle_beta   90.00
_cell.angle_gamma   90.00
#
_symmetry.space_group_name_H-M   'P 1'
#
loop_
_entity.id
_entity.type
_entity.pdbx_description
1 polymer ?
#
loop_
_entity_poly.entity_id
_entity_poly.type
_entity_poly.pdbx_seq_one_letter_code
_entity_poly.pdbx_strand_id
1 'polypeptide(L)'
;MSEKRSKSELIERVWKIRDIIQDLEDIKDDIIEYLRKEGDFDENAENIWISDAKEFYYNVVGAWEMLRATAEGKEKYLDSSKGYLYAGKSRLAQSISELKTFNDKMAEKLILKAEKAFNKCWEAFNSEYAVLTP
;
A
#
# COMPACT_ATOMS: atom_id res chain seq x y z
N MET A 1 4.77 -32.71 13.69
CA MET A 1 5.09 -32.35 12.29
C MET A 1 4.07 -31.39 11.65
N SER A 2 2.86 -31.26 12.18
CA SER A 2 1.78 -30.39 11.65
C SER A 2 2.09 -28.87 11.73
N GLU A 3 2.50 -28.36 12.90
CA GLU A 3 2.68 -26.91 13.13
C GLU A 3 3.82 -26.28 12.31
N LYS A 4 4.93 -26.99 12.13
CA LYS A 4 6.07 -26.48 11.33
C LYS A 4 5.69 -26.27 9.86
N ARG A 5 4.81 -27.13 9.33
CA ARG A 5 4.32 -27.05 7.95
C ARG A 5 3.38 -25.85 7.77
N SER A 6 2.47 -25.65 8.73
CA SER A 6 1.56 -24.49 8.78
C SER A 6 2.31 -23.14 8.85
N LYS A 7 3.37 -23.06 9.68
CA LYS A 7 4.18 -21.83 9.79
C LYS A 7 4.96 -21.50 8.50
N SER A 8 5.52 -22.51 7.83
CA SER A 8 6.22 -22.33 6.56
C SER A 8 5.28 -21.81 5.47
N GLU A 9 4.09 -22.39 5.38
CA GLU A 9 3.07 -22.00 4.40
C GLU A 9 2.57 -20.56 4.63
N LEU A 10 2.40 -20.15 5.90
CA LEU A 10 2.06 -18.75 6.24
C LEU A 10 3.14 -17.77 5.79
N ILE A 11 4.42 -18.06 6.09
CA ILE A 11 5.53 -17.19 5.70
C ILE A 11 5.59 -17.03 4.18
N GLU A 12 5.43 -18.12 3.42
CA GLU A 12 5.39 -18.07 1.95
C GLU A 12 4.23 -17.21 1.42
N ARG A 13 3.03 -17.31 2.01
CA ARG A 13 1.90 -16.45 1.61
C ARG A 13 2.17 -14.97 1.90
N VAL A 14 2.74 -14.65 3.06
CA VAL A 14 3.11 -13.27 3.40
C VAL A 14 4.18 -12.72 2.45
N TRP A 15 5.13 -13.55 2.00
CA TRP A 15 6.11 -13.14 0.99
C TRP A 15 5.47 -12.79 -0.35
N LYS A 16 4.45 -13.53 -0.78
CA LYS A 16 3.72 -13.23 -2.04
C LYS A 16 2.98 -11.90 -2.02
N ILE A 17 2.67 -11.34 -0.84
CA ILE A 17 2.09 -9.99 -0.72
C ILE A 17 3.07 -8.95 -1.30
N ARG A 18 4.38 -9.16 -1.17
CA ARG A 18 5.40 -8.25 -1.73
C ARG A 18 5.27 -8.09 -3.23
N ASP A 19 4.97 -9.17 -3.95
CA ASP A 19 4.81 -9.13 -5.41
C ASP A 19 3.62 -8.24 -5.80
N ILE A 20 2.56 -8.23 -4.98
CA ILE A 20 1.39 -7.36 -5.17
C ILE A 20 1.74 -5.90 -4.83
N ILE A 21 2.62 -5.67 -3.85
CA ILE A 21 3.09 -4.32 -3.48
C ILE A 21 3.96 -3.71 -4.58
N GLN A 22 4.65 -4.51 -5.39
CA GLN A 22 5.42 -4.00 -6.52
C GLN A 22 4.54 -3.22 -7.51
N ASP A 23 3.31 -3.71 -7.78
CA ASP A 23 2.33 -2.98 -8.61
C ASP A 23 2.05 -1.57 -8.04
N LEU A 24 2.06 -1.39 -6.71
CA LEU A 24 1.85 -0.09 -6.08
C LEU A 24 3.05 0.85 -6.23
N GLU A 25 4.26 0.31 -6.32
CA GLU A 25 5.46 1.11 -6.54
C GLU A 25 5.40 1.79 -7.91
N ASP A 26 5.10 1.00 -8.94
CA ASP A 26 4.98 1.48 -10.32
C ASP A 26 3.85 2.53 -10.43
N ILE A 27 2.71 2.30 -9.77
CA ILE A 27 1.61 3.26 -9.74
C ILE A 27 1.99 4.55 -9.00
N LYS A 28 2.73 4.45 -7.89
CA LYS A 28 3.25 5.61 -7.16
C LYS A 28 4.17 6.44 -8.06
N ASP A 29 5.04 5.81 -8.84
CA ASP A 29 5.90 6.52 -9.79
C ASP A 29 5.11 7.14 -10.96
N ASP A 30 4.13 6.41 -11.52
CA ASP A 30 3.20 6.94 -12.54
C ASP A 30 2.47 8.21 -12.03
N ILE A 31 2.01 8.22 -10.77
CA ILE A 31 1.34 9.38 -10.15
C ILE A 31 2.31 10.56 -10.01
N ILE A 32 3.53 10.31 -9.52
CA ILE A 32 4.54 11.37 -9.34
C ILE A 32 4.93 11.99 -10.68
N GLU A 33 5.14 11.16 -11.71
CA GLU A 33 5.45 11.65 -13.05
C GLU A 33 4.31 12.52 -13.61
N TYR A 34 3.07 12.08 -13.43
CA TYR A 34 1.90 12.84 -13.86
C TYR A 34 1.81 14.20 -13.14
N LEU A 35 1.96 14.22 -11.81
CA LEU A 35 1.93 15.46 -11.02
C LEU A 35 3.00 16.45 -11.46
N ARG A 36 4.21 15.99 -11.76
CA ARG A 36 5.32 16.83 -12.24
C ARG A 36 5.07 17.42 -13.64
N LYS A 37 4.33 16.71 -14.48
CA LYS A 37 4.13 17.07 -15.89
C LYS A 37 2.93 17.97 -16.11
N GLU A 38 1.83 17.67 -15.42
CA GLU A 38 0.54 18.33 -15.62
C GLU A 38 0.24 19.35 -14.51
N GLY A 39 0.98 19.31 -13.41
CA GLY A 39 0.79 20.20 -12.27
C GLY A 39 1.18 21.64 -12.56
N ASP A 40 0.20 22.52 -12.65
CA ASP A 40 0.41 23.97 -12.55
C ASP A 40 0.31 24.39 -11.08
N PHE A 41 1.27 23.89 -10.28
CA PHE A 41 1.33 24.10 -8.84
C PHE A 41 2.43 25.08 -8.47
N ASP A 42 2.30 25.72 -7.30
CA ASP A 42 3.49 26.20 -6.61
C ASP A 42 4.31 25.01 -6.07
N GLU A 43 5.62 25.22 -5.90
CA GLU A 43 6.57 24.19 -5.49
C GLU A 43 6.19 23.51 -4.16
N ASN A 44 5.49 24.20 -3.26
CA ASN A 44 5.09 23.60 -1.98
C ASN A 44 3.93 22.62 -2.17
N ALA A 45 2.92 22.99 -2.96
CA ALA A 45 1.80 22.12 -3.27
C ALA A 45 2.25 20.85 -4.01
N GLU A 46 3.14 20.98 -5.00
CA GLU A 46 3.71 19.82 -5.70
C GLU A 46 4.39 18.86 -4.73
N ASN A 47 5.24 19.37 -3.84
CA ASN A 47 5.97 18.57 -2.87
C ASN A 47 5.04 17.84 -1.90
N ILE A 48 3.94 18.48 -1.45
CA ILE A 48 2.96 17.86 -0.56
C ILE A 48 2.28 16.69 -1.28
N TRP A 49 1.77 16.88 -2.50
CA TRP A 49 1.02 15.85 -3.22
C TRP A 49 1.91 14.66 -3.62
N ILE A 50 3.14 14.95 -4.03
CA ILE A 50 4.16 13.91 -4.26
C ILE A 50 4.48 13.16 -2.95
N SER A 51 4.53 13.86 -1.81
CA SER A 51 4.75 13.22 -0.51
C SER A 51 3.60 12.28 -0.16
N ASP A 52 2.35 12.70 -0.36
CA ASP A 52 1.18 11.85 -0.11
C ASP A 52 1.21 10.56 -0.95
N ALA A 53 1.57 10.67 -2.23
CA ALA A 53 1.73 9.50 -3.10
C ALA A 53 2.81 8.53 -2.59
N LYS A 54 3.96 9.06 -2.16
CA LYS A 54 5.05 8.26 -1.57
C LYS A 54 4.63 7.62 -0.24
N GLU A 55 4.00 8.39 0.63
CA GLU A 55 3.60 7.94 1.96
C GLU A 55 2.57 6.82 1.89
N PHE A 56 1.66 6.83 0.91
CA PHE A 56 0.76 5.70 0.70
C PHE A 56 1.56 4.40 0.47
N TYR A 57 2.50 4.41 -0.48
CA TYR A 57 3.31 3.23 -0.80
C TYR A 57 4.18 2.79 0.39
N TYR A 58 4.89 3.72 1.03
CA TYR A 58 5.78 3.40 2.16
C TYR A 58 5.01 2.83 3.36
N ASN A 59 3.80 3.32 3.63
CA ASN A 59 2.96 2.75 4.66
C ASN A 59 2.55 1.30 4.34
N VAL A 60 2.25 0.97 3.08
CA VAL A 60 1.94 -0.42 2.70
C VAL A 60 3.17 -1.33 2.82
N VAL A 61 4.36 -0.85 2.42
CA VAL A 61 5.62 -1.57 2.63
C VAL A 61 5.87 -1.81 4.13
N GLY A 62 5.71 -0.77 4.95
CA GLY A 62 5.86 -0.87 6.41
C GLY A 62 4.87 -1.87 7.03
N ALA A 63 3.61 -1.89 6.55
CA ALA A 63 2.65 -2.91 6.95
C ALA A 63 3.16 -4.32 6.63
N TRP A 64 3.67 -4.54 5.41
CA TRP A 64 4.18 -5.83 5.00
C TRP A 64 5.37 -6.31 5.84
N GLU A 65 6.32 -5.43 6.15
CA GLU A 65 7.47 -5.76 6.99
C GLU A 65 7.04 -6.19 8.40
N MET A 66 6.05 -5.51 8.98
CA MET A 66 5.50 -5.84 10.30
C MET A 66 4.69 -7.13 10.28
N LEU A 67 3.91 -7.38 9.21
CA LEU A 67 3.21 -8.65 9.01
C LEU A 67 4.20 -9.82 8.87
N ARG A 68 5.27 -9.65 8.09
CA ARG A 68 6.35 -10.65 7.95
C ARG A 68 6.98 -10.97 9.31
N ALA A 69 7.34 -9.94 10.07
CA ALA A 69 7.89 -10.11 11.41
C ALA A 69 6.91 -10.86 12.33
N THR A 70 5.61 -10.58 12.23
CA THR A 70 4.55 -11.27 12.96
C THR A 70 4.50 -12.76 12.59
N ALA A 71 4.48 -13.09 11.29
CA ALA A 71 4.50 -14.46 10.79
C ALA A 71 5.75 -15.26 11.22
N GLU A 72 6.88 -14.57 11.42
CA GLU A 72 8.11 -15.16 11.97
C GLU A 72 8.04 -15.43 13.47
N GLY A 73 7.01 -14.93 14.17
CA GLY A 73 6.74 -15.17 15.60
C GLY A 73 6.87 -13.92 16.48
N LYS A 74 6.95 -12.72 15.90
CA LYS A 74 6.99 -11.46 16.65
C LYS A 74 5.60 -10.81 16.72
N GLU A 75 4.68 -11.47 17.42
CA GLU A 75 3.23 -11.13 17.46
C GLU A 75 2.91 -9.67 17.80
N LYS A 76 3.77 -9.01 18.61
CA LYS A 76 3.63 -7.60 18.98
C LYS A 76 3.54 -6.62 17.80
N TYR A 77 3.94 -7.02 16.59
CA TYR A 77 3.90 -6.18 15.39
C TYR A 77 2.58 -6.27 14.61
N LEU A 78 1.66 -7.17 14.97
CA LEU A 78 0.41 -7.36 14.22
C LEU A 78 -0.44 -6.08 14.20
N ASP A 79 -0.59 -5.43 15.35
CA ASP A 79 -1.38 -4.18 15.44
C ASP A 79 -0.69 -3.02 14.72
N SER A 80 0.64 -2.95 14.78
CA SER A 80 1.40 -1.98 13.99
C SER A 80 1.21 -2.20 12.50
N SER A 81 1.25 -3.46 12.04
CA SER A 81 0.98 -3.83 10.64
C SER A 81 -0.38 -3.33 10.17
N LYS A 82 -1.43 -3.58 10.97
CA LYS A 82 -2.78 -3.07 10.71
C LYS A 82 -2.76 -1.54 10.64
N GLY A 83 -2.17 -0.87 11.63
CA GLY A 83 -2.06 0.59 11.69
C GLY A 83 -1.42 1.19 10.45
N TYR A 84 -0.29 0.63 9.99
CA TYR A 84 0.39 1.05 8.77
C TYR A 84 -0.49 0.85 7.52
N LEU A 85 -1.21 -0.27 7.40
CA LEU A 85 -2.11 -0.50 6.27
C LEU A 85 -3.26 0.52 6.23
N TYR A 86 -3.84 0.85 7.39
CA TYR A 86 -4.86 1.89 7.49
C TYR A 86 -4.31 3.29 7.16
N ALA A 87 -3.10 3.61 7.60
CA ALA A 87 -2.43 4.86 7.23
C ALA A 87 -2.20 4.93 5.71
N GLY A 88 -1.77 3.83 5.09
CA GLY A 88 -1.63 3.71 3.63
C GLY A 88 -2.95 3.95 2.90
N LYS A 89 -4.07 3.41 3.40
CA LYS A 89 -5.41 3.67 2.86
C LYS A 89 -5.78 5.16 2.93
N SER A 90 -5.48 5.81 4.06
CA SER A 90 -5.77 7.24 4.24
C SER A 90 -4.96 8.10 3.26
N ARG A 91 -3.68 7.80 3.08
CA ARG A 91 -2.81 8.51 2.14
C ARG A 91 -3.20 8.29 0.68
N LEU A 92 -3.64 7.08 0.33
CA LEU A 92 -4.17 6.82 -1.00
C LEU A 92 -5.43 7.66 -1.25
N ALA A 93 -6.35 7.74 -0.29
CA ALA A 93 -7.54 8.57 -0.43
C ALA A 93 -7.20 10.06 -0.64
N GLN A 94 -6.16 10.55 0.04
CA GLN A 94 -5.63 11.89 -0.14
C GLN A 94 -5.09 12.09 -1.57
N SER A 95 -4.18 11.23 -2.05
CA SER A 95 -3.67 11.32 -3.42
C SER A 95 -4.76 11.18 -4.49
N ILE A 96 -5.78 10.36 -4.25
CA ILE A 96 -6.95 10.27 -5.15
C ILE A 96 -7.73 11.59 -5.18
N SER A 97 -7.93 12.22 -4.01
CA SER A 97 -8.61 13.52 -3.94
C SER A 97 -7.86 14.59 -4.73
N GLU A 98 -6.53 14.56 -4.68
CA GLU A 98 -5.65 15.46 -5.43
C GLU A 98 -5.72 15.21 -6.93
N LEU A 99 -5.62 13.94 -7.37
CA LEU A 99 -5.76 13.57 -8.79
C LEU A 99 -7.12 13.96 -9.36
N LYS A 100 -8.20 13.91 -8.56
CA LYS A 100 -9.54 14.32 -9.00
C LYS A 100 -9.63 15.81 -9.37
N THR A 101 -8.69 16.65 -8.93
CA THR A 101 -8.70 18.09 -9.24
C THR A 101 -8.38 18.40 -10.71
N PHE A 102 -7.65 17.52 -11.39
CA PHE A 102 -7.25 17.71 -12.79
C PHE A 102 -8.39 17.47 -13.79
N ASN A 103 -9.39 16.66 -13.41
CA ASN A 103 -10.57 16.36 -14.23
C ASN A 103 -10.25 15.91 -15.66
N ASP A 104 -9.25 15.02 -15.81
CA ASP A 104 -8.87 14.43 -17.09
C ASP A 104 -8.79 12.90 -17.05
N LYS A 105 -8.75 12.29 -18.25
CA LYS A 105 -8.76 10.83 -18.43
C LYS A 105 -7.53 10.12 -17.88
N MET A 106 -6.38 10.80 -17.84
CA MET A 106 -5.15 10.22 -17.31
C MET A 106 -5.21 10.15 -15.79
N ALA A 107 -5.65 11.21 -15.12
CA ALA A 107 -5.92 11.20 -13.68
C ALA A 107 -6.94 10.11 -13.31
N GLU A 108 -8.06 10.02 -14.02
CA GLU A 108 -9.07 8.96 -13.81
C GLU A 108 -8.47 7.55 -13.94
N LYS A 109 -7.64 7.33 -14.96
CA LYS A 109 -6.95 6.05 -15.17
C LYS A 109 -6.00 5.71 -14.02
N LEU A 110 -5.25 6.69 -13.50
CA LEU A 110 -4.34 6.52 -12.37
C LEU A 110 -5.11 6.18 -11.09
N ILE A 111 -6.22 6.87 -10.82
CA ILE A 111 -7.10 6.59 -9.69
C ILE A 111 -7.58 5.13 -9.74
N LEU A 112 -8.15 4.70 -10.88
CA LEU A 112 -8.66 3.33 -11.03
C LEU A 112 -7.57 2.26 -10.87
N LYS A 113 -6.37 2.52 -11.41
CA LYS A 113 -5.21 1.62 -11.22
C LYS A 113 -4.86 1.51 -9.74
N ALA A 114 -4.72 2.65 -9.06
CA ALA A 114 -4.31 2.73 -7.66
C ALA A 114 -5.32 2.05 -6.72
N GLU A 115 -6.62 2.34 -6.87
CA GLU A 115 -7.68 1.70 -6.10
C GLU A 115 -7.70 0.19 -6.31
N LYS A 116 -7.58 -0.26 -7.56
CA LYS A 116 -7.56 -1.70 -7.89
C LYS A 116 -6.36 -2.41 -7.27
N ALA A 117 -5.16 -1.85 -7.41
CA ALA A 117 -3.95 -2.44 -6.86
C ALA A 117 -3.98 -2.44 -5.31
N PHE A 118 -4.44 -1.35 -4.71
CA PHE A 118 -4.54 -1.26 -3.25
C PHE A 118 -5.57 -2.23 -2.70
N ASN A 119 -6.72 -2.41 -3.36
CA ASN A 119 -7.72 -3.39 -2.93
C ASN A 119 -7.17 -4.83 -2.93
N LYS A 120 -6.36 -5.21 -3.92
CA LYS A 120 -5.67 -6.51 -3.89
C LYS A 120 -4.76 -6.65 -2.68
N CYS A 121 -3.97 -5.61 -2.37
CA CYS A 121 -3.14 -5.60 -1.16
C CYS A 121 -4.02 -5.72 0.08
N TRP A 122 -5.05 -4.90 0.20
CA TRP A 122 -5.98 -4.89 1.31
C TRP A 122 -6.57 -6.28 1.59
N GLU A 123 -7.06 -6.96 0.55
CA GLU A 123 -7.59 -8.32 0.65
C GLU A 123 -6.53 -9.32 1.11
N ALA A 124 -5.33 -9.27 0.52
CA ALA A 124 -4.23 -10.16 0.87
C ALA A 124 -3.78 -9.99 2.34
N PHE A 125 -3.64 -8.74 2.80
CA PHE A 125 -3.33 -8.44 4.20
C PHE A 125 -4.43 -8.93 5.15
N ASN A 126 -5.70 -8.64 4.86
CA ASN A 126 -6.80 -9.03 5.74
C ASN A 126 -6.98 -10.54 5.83
N SER A 127 -6.72 -11.28 4.74
CA SER A 127 -6.66 -12.74 4.75
C SER A 127 -5.66 -13.25 5.79
N GLU A 128 -4.43 -12.72 5.79
CA GLU A 128 -3.41 -13.17 6.75
C GLU A 128 -3.65 -12.65 8.17
N TYR A 129 -4.23 -11.46 8.34
CA TYR A 129 -4.65 -10.97 9.66
C TYR A 129 -5.71 -11.87 10.31
N ALA A 130 -6.64 -12.41 9.53
CA ALA A 130 -7.65 -13.34 10.03
C ALA A 130 -7.03 -14.65 10.52
N VAL A 131 -5.94 -15.11 9.90
CA VAL A 131 -5.20 -16.31 10.31
C VAL A 131 -4.35 -16.05 11.57
N LEU A 132 -3.82 -14.83 11.71
CA LEU A 132 -2.92 -14.43 12.80
C LEU A 132 -3.62 -13.86 14.03
N THR A 133 -4.94 -13.62 13.97
CA THR A 133 -5.72 -13.16 15.11
C THR A 133 -6.31 -14.39 15.82
N PRO A 134 -6.02 -14.62 17.12
CA PRO A 134 -6.52 -15.76 17.89
C PRO A 134 -8.04 -15.83 18.02
#